data_AF-A0A8S2LKW6-F1
#
_entry.id   AF-A0A8S2LKW6-F1
#
_cell.length_a   1.000
_cell.length_b   1.000
_cell.length_c   1.000
_cell.angle_alpha   90.00
_cell.angle_beta   90.00
_cell.angle_gamma   90.00
#
_symmetry.space_group_name_H-M   'P 1'
#
loop_
_entity.id
_entity.type
_entity.pdbx_description
1 polymer ?
#
loop_
_entity_poly.entity_id
_entity_poly.type
_entity_poly.pdbx_seq_one_letter_code
_entity_poly.pdbx_strand_id
1 'polypeptide(L)'
;MASVAPDKILEIKQLISNHLSQSDINNSIRDVLSDYAQHHPNAGPISRDTLIRELKNRGVVDSMMQNIQFGNQQPSPRQRQSLTTSKPTVNMVDTDKLVSVPLEQVNFDANRRHLYLQFLSGKAFTDYLNEPQSEGYPGYSSSSLASSFSISILFRNQRFRTRPFACAGEPYINQGFLLELHKDKQQGEYGAMADTQTLLSICDRVHIVLTRKDTIGETHLISSHFLEWRQVLCAPVNKANRILELNGIGAENKLPVGVVNVCLQLIPPLNESVSNDILAAQLDLEHSKSTERERLFLIYAKQWWKEFLEIREEHRTRLVKIFGQDENGVNHPVFSFVQPLRSGRLLDTPREAARFVSLIGYDRHSVVGNTDRTEMWTQTHAFLARNCGDCENHAVLLCSLLLGFGLDAYVCKYFDF
;
A
#
# COMPACT_ATOMS: atom_id res chain seq x y z
N MET A 1 43.29 -2.35 -24.73
CA MET A 1 42.39 -1.62 -23.80
C MET A 1 41.40 -2.63 -23.26
N ALA A 2 41.54 -3.03 -21.98
CA ALA A 2 40.71 -4.08 -21.40
C ALA A 2 39.31 -3.54 -21.06
N SER A 3 38.26 -4.18 -21.57
CA SER A 3 36.87 -3.83 -21.25
C SER A 3 36.57 -4.18 -19.79
N VAL A 4 36.24 -3.17 -19.00
CA VAL A 4 35.78 -3.36 -17.62
C VAL A 4 34.37 -3.96 -17.65
N ALA A 5 34.14 -5.02 -16.87
CA ALA A 5 32.85 -5.70 -16.78
C ALA A 5 31.73 -4.71 -16.34
N PRO A 6 30.52 -4.81 -16.92
CA PRO A 6 29.43 -3.85 -16.67
C PRO A 6 29.03 -3.74 -15.19
N ASP A 7 29.12 -4.84 -14.44
CA ASP A 7 28.81 -4.87 -13.01
C ASP A 7 29.80 -4.03 -12.19
N LYS A 8 31.09 -4.08 -12.54
CA LYS A 8 32.13 -3.25 -11.91
C LYS A 8 31.91 -1.77 -12.20
N ILE A 9 31.41 -1.42 -13.39
CA ILE A 9 31.09 -0.02 -13.73
C ILE A 9 29.92 0.49 -12.87
N LEU A 10 28.94 -0.37 -12.58
CA LEU A 10 27.77 -0.03 -11.77
C LEU A 10 28.15 0.16 -10.29
N GLU A 11 29.01 -0.71 -9.77
CA GLU A 11 29.60 -0.61 -8.43
C GLU A 11 30.45 0.65 -8.29
N ILE A 12 31.27 0.97 -9.29
CA ILE A 12 32.06 2.22 -9.36
C ILE A 12 31.13 3.45 -9.38
N LYS A 13 30.05 3.42 -10.17
CA LYS A 13 29.08 4.53 -10.24
C LYS A 13 28.36 4.74 -8.92
N GLN A 14 28.01 3.67 -8.20
CA GLN A 14 27.38 3.76 -6.88
C GLN A 14 28.36 4.28 -5.82
N LEU A 15 29.62 3.83 -5.83
CA LEU A 15 30.67 4.34 -4.95
C LEU A 15 30.92 5.83 -5.19
N ILE A 16 31.01 6.24 -6.46
CA ILE A 16 31.14 7.65 -6.85
C ILE A 16 29.92 8.47 -6.40
N SER A 17 28.70 7.98 -6.61
CA SER A 17 27.47 8.68 -6.22
C SER A 17 27.34 8.84 -4.70
N ASN A 18 27.69 7.81 -3.93
CA ASN A 18 27.67 7.86 -2.46
C ASN A 18 28.79 8.75 -1.93
N HIS A 19 29.94 8.80 -2.58
CA HIS A 19 31.04 9.67 -2.17
C HIS A 19 30.78 11.14 -2.55
N LEU A 20 30.06 11.40 -3.64
CA LEU A 20 29.57 12.74 -4.02
C LEU A 20 28.54 13.31 -3.05
N SER A 21 27.77 12.45 -2.37
CA SER A 21 26.82 12.89 -1.34
C SER A 21 27.46 13.05 0.04
N GLN A 22 28.53 12.30 0.34
CA GLN A 22 29.24 12.36 1.62
C GLN A 22 30.33 13.44 1.69
N SER A 23 30.94 13.80 0.57
CA SER A 23 32.03 14.78 0.53
C SER A 23 31.48 16.19 0.20
N ASP A 24 32.10 17.25 0.76
CA ASP A 24 31.79 18.68 0.54
C ASP A 24 32.01 19.17 -0.92
N ILE A 25 31.89 18.27 -1.89
CA ILE A 25 32.06 18.50 -3.33
C ILE A 25 30.93 19.38 -3.87
N ASN A 26 29.70 19.22 -3.38
CA ASN A 26 28.59 20.10 -3.77
C ASN A 26 28.83 21.56 -3.34
N ASN A 27 29.48 21.76 -2.19
CA ASN A 27 29.91 23.07 -1.73
C ASN A 27 31.05 23.61 -2.62
N SER A 28 32.04 22.77 -2.95
CA SER A 28 33.13 23.15 -3.86
C SER A 28 32.65 23.49 -5.29
N ILE A 29 31.66 22.76 -5.83
CA ILE A 29 31.04 23.07 -7.13
C ILE A 29 30.29 24.39 -7.05
N ARG A 30 29.55 24.63 -5.96
CA ARG A 30 28.86 25.89 -5.72
C ARG A 30 29.85 27.06 -5.60
N ASP A 31 30.98 26.87 -4.93
CA ASP A 31 32.03 27.88 -4.80
C ASP A 31 32.66 28.22 -6.16
N VAL A 32 32.92 27.22 -7.01
CA VAL A 32 33.42 27.43 -8.38
C VAL A 32 32.40 28.19 -9.24
N LEU A 33 31.12 27.85 -9.14
CA LEU A 33 30.06 28.56 -9.84
C LEU A 33 29.93 30.00 -9.35
N SER A 34 30.09 30.22 -8.04
CA SER A 34 30.02 31.54 -7.40
C SER A 34 31.20 32.43 -7.83
N ASP A 35 32.40 31.88 -7.84
CA ASP A 35 33.64 32.59 -8.21
C ASP A 35 33.65 32.95 -9.70
N TYR A 36 33.19 32.03 -10.56
CA TYR A 36 33.03 32.32 -11.99
C TYR A 36 31.98 33.40 -12.25
N ALA A 37 30.86 33.39 -11.53
CA ALA A 37 29.82 34.43 -11.64
C ALA A 37 30.32 35.80 -11.17
N GLN A 38 31.20 35.85 -10.17
CA GLN A 38 31.82 37.09 -9.69
C GLN A 38 32.84 37.67 -10.68
N HIS A 39 33.61 36.82 -11.37
CA HIS A 39 34.61 37.26 -12.34
C HIS A 39 34.05 37.51 -13.76
N HIS A 40 32.86 36.98 -14.07
CA HIS A 40 32.22 37.15 -15.37
C HIS A 40 30.71 37.50 -15.25
N PRO A 41 30.37 38.71 -14.78
CA PRO A 41 28.99 39.13 -14.53
C PRO A 41 28.09 39.17 -15.79
N ASN A 42 28.66 39.14 -16.99
CA ASN A 42 27.94 39.15 -18.27
C ASN A 42 28.11 37.85 -19.10
N ALA A 43 28.72 36.78 -18.54
CA ALA A 43 28.82 35.51 -19.24
C ALA A 43 27.54 34.68 -19.05
N GLY A 44 27.08 34.04 -20.14
CA GLY A 44 26.00 33.06 -20.08
C GLY A 44 26.34 31.82 -19.22
N PRO A 45 25.40 30.86 -19.09
CA PRO A 45 25.60 29.67 -18.26
C PRO A 45 26.90 28.93 -18.63
N ILE A 46 27.67 28.55 -17.61
CA ILE A 46 28.95 27.84 -17.79
C ILE A 46 28.72 26.53 -18.56
N SER A 47 29.46 26.36 -19.66
CA SER A 47 29.49 25.09 -20.38
C SER A 47 30.10 24.00 -19.50
N ARG A 48 29.53 22.80 -19.60
CA ARG A 48 29.94 21.60 -18.87
C ARG A 48 31.44 21.32 -18.96
N ASP A 49 32.03 21.52 -20.14
CA ASP A 49 33.45 21.25 -20.38
C ASP A 49 34.37 22.25 -19.66
N THR A 50 33.91 23.50 -19.52
CA THR A 50 34.61 24.56 -18.80
C THR A 50 34.56 24.31 -17.29
N LEU A 51 33.40 23.88 -16.77
CA LEU A 51 33.23 23.52 -15.36
C LEU A 51 34.13 22.34 -14.95
N ILE A 52 34.18 21.29 -15.78
CA ILE A 52 35.02 20.11 -15.51
C ILE A 52 36.51 20.49 -15.53
N ARG A 53 36.92 21.37 -16.45
CA ARG A 53 38.30 21.86 -16.50
C ARG A 53 38.66 22.62 -15.22
N GLU A 54 37.74 23.42 -14.71
CA GLU A 54 38.01 24.24 -13.53
C GLU A 54 37.99 23.47 -12.21
N LEU A 55 37.13 22.46 -12.12
CA LEU A 55 37.16 21.48 -11.02
C LEU A 55 38.46 20.65 -11.02
N LYS A 56 39.01 20.38 -12.21
CA LYS A 56 40.30 19.71 -12.34
C LYS A 56 41.47 20.62 -11.96
N ASN A 57 41.45 21.89 -12.39
CA ASN A 57 42.47 22.88 -12.04
C ASN A 57 42.54 23.15 -10.52
N ARG A 58 41.41 23.04 -9.81
CA ARG A 58 41.35 23.14 -8.34
C ARG A 58 41.68 21.84 -7.60
N GLY A 59 42.08 20.77 -8.29
CA GLY A 59 42.46 19.49 -7.69
C GLY A 59 41.31 18.71 -7.05
N VAL A 60 40.05 19.13 -7.28
CA VAL A 60 38.86 18.47 -6.69
C VAL A 60 38.66 17.08 -7.28
N VAL A 61 38.90 16.94 -8.59
CA VAL A 61 38.81 15.65 -9.31
C VAL A 61 39.91 14.69 -8.86
N ASP A 62 41.12 15.19 -8.63
CA ASP A 62 42.26 14.35 -8.21
C ASP A 62 42.12 13.91 -6.74
N SER A 63 41.60 14.78 -5.88
CA SER A 63 41.22 14.44 -4.50
C SER A 63 40.11 13.38 -4.44
N MET A 64 39.12 13.47 -5.35
CA MET A 64 38.06 12.47 -5.48
C MET A 64 38.60 11.10 -5.89
N MET A 65 39.58 11.06 -6.80
CA MET A 65 40.20 9.82 -7.26
C MET A 65 41.11 9.17 -6.21
N GLN A 66 41.75 9.96 -5.34
CA GLN A 66 42.62 9.44 -4.27
C GLN A 66 41.84 8.83 -3.09
N ASN A 67 40.63 9.33 -2.82
CA ASN A 67 39.79 8.83 -1.72
C ASN A 67 38.99 7.57 -2.09
N ILE A 68 38.89 7.23 -3.38
CA ILE A 68 38.29 5.98 -3.84
C ILE A 68 39.36 4.87 -3.75
N GLN A 69 39.55 4.30 -2.56
CA GLN A 69 40.37 3.08 -2.40
C GLN A 69 39.62 1.87 -2.95
N PHE A 70 40.07 1.35 -4.10
CA PHE A 70 39.63 0.07 -4.64
C PHE A 70 40.17 -1.07 -3.77
N GLY A 71 39.34 -1.60 -2.87
CA GLY A 71 39.71 -2.69 -1.97
C GLY A 71 40.02 -3.98 -2.73
N ASN A 72 41.31 -4.25 -2.97
CA ASN A 72 41.81 -5.62 -3.19
C ASN A 72 41.90 -6.31 -1.83
N GLN A 73 40.88 -7.07 -1.44
CA GLN A 73 40.96 -7.96 -0.27
C GLN A 73 40.97 -9.43 -0.72
N GLN A 74 42.10 -10.11 -0.51
CA GLN A 74 42.20 -11.57 -0.53
C GLN A 74 41.48 -12.17 0.69
N PRO A 75 40.91 -13.38 0.60
CA PRO A 75 40.08 -13.94 1.67
C PRO A 75 40.93 -14.57 2.77
N SER A 76 40.74 -14.11 4.01
CA SER A 76 41.19 -14.80 5.22
C SER A 76 40.03 -15.59 5.85
N PRO A 77 40.22 -16.85 6.28
CA PRO A 77 39.15 -17.70 6.77
C PRO A 77 38.99 -17.55 8.28
N ARG A 78 37.95 -16.85 8.73
CA ARG A 78 37.32 -17.01 10.07
C ARG A 78 36.18 -16.00 10.26
N GLN A 79 34.96 -16.45 9.96
CA GLN A 79 33.72 -16.19 10.71
C GLN A 79 32.53 -16.62 9.84
N ARG A 80 32.09 -17.87 10.02
CA ARG A 80 30.78 -18.32 9.57
C ARG A 80 29.75 -17.84 10.58
N GLN A 81 28.96 -16.82 10.25
CA GLN A 81 27.68 -16.55 10.88
C GLN A 81 26.68 -16.05 9.82
N SER A 82 25.72 -16.93 9.52
CA SER A 82 24.34 -16.70 9.06
C SER A 82 24.03 -15.45 8.23
N LEU A 83 23.76 -15.66 6.93
CA LEU A 83 22.89 -14.78 6.16
C LEU A 83 21.46 -14.87 6.73
N THR A 84 21.07 -13.87 7.52
CA THR A 84 19.65 -13.60 7.81
C THR A 84 19.21 -12.41 6.98
N THR A 85 18.22 -12.67 6.13
CA THR A 85 17.47 -11.72 5.33
C THR A 85 16.93 -10.57 6.19
N SER A 86 17.30 -9.33 5.86
CA SER A 86 16.81 -8.12 6.52
C SER A 86 15.32 -7.92 6.20
N LYS A 87 14.49 -7.97 7.24
CA LYS A 87 13.08 -7.54 7.23
C LYS A 87 12.96 -6.07 6.81
N PRO A 88 11.89 -5.65 6.11
CA PRO A 88 11.66 -4.23 5.84
C PRO A 88 11.28 -3.51 7.13
N THR A 89 12.08 -2.52 7.52
CA THR A 89 11.88 -1.70 8.72
C THR A 89 10.78 -0.67 8.46
N VAL A 90 9.77 -0.63 9.32
CA VAL A 90 8.69 0.36 9.33
C VAL A 90 9.23 1.66 9.96
N ASN A 91 9.57 2.64 9.13
CA ASN A 91 10.00 3.96 9.61
C ASN A 91 8.77 4.87 9.78
N MET A 92 8.45 5.19 11.04
CA MET A 92 7.56 6.30 11.40
C MET A 92 8.32 7.62 11.30
N VAL A 93 7.67 8.67 10.82
CA VAL A 93 8.20 10.03 10.78
C VAL A 93 7.36 10.90 11.71
N ASP A 94 8.00 11.53 12.69
CA ASP A 94 7.39 12.52 13.58
C ASP A 94 7.58 13.93 13.02
N THR A 95 6.56 14.79 13.15
CA THR A 95 6.38 16.01 12.36
C THR A 95 6.58 17.24 13.23
N ASP A 96 7.47 18.17 12.83
CA ASP A 96 7.32 19.57 13.28
C ASP A 96 7.96 20.68 12.43
N LYS A 97 8.40 20.42 11.18
CA LYS A 97 8.86 21.49 10.25
C LYS A 97 8.42 21.26 8.81
N LEU A 98 7.18 21.63 8.50
CA LEU A 98 6.53 21.53 7.19
C LEU A 98 6.97 22.64 6.21
N VAL A 99 8.21 22.59 5.73
CA VAL A 99 8.62 23.26 4.46
C VAL A 99 9.61 22.40 3.65
N SER A 100 10.35 21.49 4.27
CA SER A 100 11.25 20.58 3.55
C SER A 100 11.01 19.16 4.03
N VAL A 101 10.53 18.31 3.13
CA VAL A 101 10.54 16.86 3.32
C VAL A 101 11.98 16.46 3.70
N PRO A 102 12.26 15.85 4.87
CA PRO A 102 13.55 15.21 5.07
C PRO A 102 13.46 13.86 4.36
N LEU A 103 13.81 13.88 3.08
CA LEU A 103 14.01 12.71 2.22
C LEU A 103 15.24 11.87 2.65
N GLU A 104 15.77 12.07 3.86
CA GLU A 104 17.07 11.57 4.29
C GLU A 104 17.07 10.11 4.77
N GLN A 105 15.91 9.45 4.86
CA GLN A 105 15.82 8.07 5.37
C GLN A 105 14.95 7.11 4.54
N VAL A 106 14.55 7.53 3.34
CA VAL A 106 13.87 6.64 2.39
C VAL A 106 14.68 6.69 1.10
N ASN A 107 15.22 5.55 0.66
CA ASN A 107 15.92 5.43 -0.60
C ASN A 107 14.87 5.45 -1.74
N PHE A 108 14.33 6.63 -2.06
CA PHE A 108 13.31 6.79 -3.10
C PHE A 108 13.99 7.16 -4.43
N ASP A 109 13.52 6.54 -5.51
CA ASP A 109 13.99 6.85 -6.86
C ASP A 109 13.42 8.21 -7.28
N ALA A 110 14.28 9.23 -7.37
CA ALA A 110 13.89 10.59 -7.78
C ALA A 110 13.29 10.64 -9.19
N ASN A 111 13.48 9.60 -10.01
CA ASN A 111 12.88 9.50 -11.34
C ASN A 111 11.45 8.98 -11.31
N ARG A 112 10.93 8.63 -10.14
CA ARG A 112 9.59 8.02 -9.95
C ARG A 112 8.66 8.96 -9.20
N ARG A 113 7.41 9.05 -9.68
CA ARG A 113 6.29 9.62 -8.92
C ARG A 113 5.72 8.65 -7.89
N HIS A 114 5.46 9.21 -6.73
CA HIS A 114 4.89 8.55 -5.57
C HIS A 114 3.73 9.39 -5.03
N LEU A 115 2.76 8.72 -4.42
CA LEU A 115 1.70 9.34 -3.66
C LEU A 115 2.01 9.20 -2.18
N TYR A 116 2.27 10.30 -1.50
CA TYR A 116 2.40 10.35 -0.05
C TYR A 116 1.00 10.49 0.58
N LEU A 117 0.63 9.53 1.42
CA LEU A 117 -0.62 9.49 2.19
C LEU A 117 -0.29 9.58 3.68
N GLN A 118 -0.75 10.64 4.34
CA GLN A 118 -0.56 10.85 5.77
C GLN A 118 -1.89 10.88 6.51
N PHE A 119 -2.01 10.08 7.56
CA PHE A 119 -3.10 10.13 8.53
C PHE A 119 -2.73 11.12 9.63
N LEU A 120 -3.56 12.15 9.81
CA LEU A 120 -3.28 13.24 10.75
C LEU A 120 -3.92 12.94 12.12
N SER A 121 -5.24 13.00 12.17
CA SER A 121 -6.03 12.81 13.40
C SER A 121 -7.36 12.13 13.07
N GLY A 122 -7.91 11.44 14.05
CA GLY A 122 -9.30 10.97 14.03
C GLY A 122 -10.21 11.84 14.89
N LYS A 123 -11.52 11.75 14.66
CA LYS A 123 -12.58 12.34 15.49
C LYS A 123 -13.81 11.44 15.52
N ALA A 124 -14.66 11.63 16.53
CA ALA A 124 -15.95 10.99 16.69
C ALA A 124 -15.93 9.45 16.81
N PHE A 125 -14.85 8.85 17.32
CA PHE A 125 -14.77 7.40 17.61
C PHE A 125 -15.35 7.08 19.00
N THR A 126 -16.58 7.52 19.27
CA THR A 126 -17.17 7.47 20.62
C THR A 126 -17.56 6.07 21.07
N ASP A 127 -17.95 5.20 20.15
CA ASP A 127 -18.49 3.87 20.47
C ASP A 127 -17.42 2.91 21.00
N TYR A 128 -16.15 3.30 20.89
CA TYR A 128 -14.99 2.51 21.29
C TYR A 128 -14.25 3.09 22.49
N LEU A 129 -14.85 4.10 23.15
CA LEU A 129 -14.20 4.85 24.22
C LEU A 129 -14.07 4.08 25.52
N ASN A 130 -14.92 3.09 25.81
CA ASN A 130 -14.83 2.26 27.00
C ASN A 130 -15.63 0.97 26.78
N GLU A 131 -14.96 -0.18 26.68
CA GLU A 131 -15.57 -1.38 27.27
C GLU A 131 -15.45 -1.18 28.79
N PRO A 132 -16.54 -1.29 29.57
CA PRO A 132 -16.46 -1.14 31.00
C PRO A 132 -15.41 -2.12 31.50
N GLN A 133 -14.44 -1.60 32.25
CA GLN A 133 -13.50 -2.42 33.00
C GLN A 133 -14.32 -3.53 33.65
N SER A 134 -14.17 -4.77 33.20
CA SER A 134 -14.73 -5.90 33.91
C SER A 134 -14.23 -5.76 35.34
N GLU A 135 -15.18 -5.66 36.27
CA GLU A 135 -14.93 -5.38 37.68
C GLU A 135 -13.83 -6.33 38.18
N GLY A 136 -12.62 -5.79 38.28
CA GLY A 136 -11.43 -6.55 38.61
C GLY A 136 -11.50 -6.92 40.09
N TYR A 137 -11.45 -8.22 40.37
CA TYR A 137 -11.15 -8.72 41.71
C TYR A 137 -9.93 -8.00 42.30
N PRO A 138 -10.00 -7.52 43.56
CA PRO A 138 -8.91 -6.75 44.16
C PRO A 138 -7.70 -7.66 44.35
N GLY A 139 -6.64 -7.44 43.57
CA GLY A 139 -5.39 -8.18 43.69
C GLY A 139 -4.47 -8.16 42.47
N TYR A 140 -4.98 -7.84 41.28
CA TYR A 140 -4.15 -7.66 40.09
C TYR A 140 -4.07 -6.18 39.74
N SER A 141 -2.87 -5.62 39.82
CA SER A 141 -2.56 -4.32 39.24
C SER A 141 -2.81 -4.40 37.73
N SER A 142 -3.94 -3.88 37.26
CA SER A 142 -4.33 -3.81 35.85
C SER A 142 -3.56 -2.72 35.10
N SER A 143 -2.23 -2.78 35.14
CA SER A 143 -1.44 -2.09 34.13
C SER A 143 -1.34 -3.01 32.91
N SER A 144 -1.75 -2.52 31.73
CA SER A 144 -1.15 -2.89 30.42
C SER A 144 -1.95 -3.69 29.38
N LEU A 145 -3.28 -3.64 29.28
CA LEU A 145 -3.94 -4.06 28.04
C LEU A 145 -5.10 -3.13 27.71
N ALA A 146 -4.81 -1.94 27.17
CA ALA A 146 -5.83 -1.08 26.57
C ALA A 146 -6.06 -1.52 25.12
N SER A 147 -7.32 -1.54 24.68
CA SER A 147 -7.66 -1.79 23.28
C SER A 147 -7.03 -0.72 22.39
N SER A 148 -6.58 -1.12 21.20
CA SER A 148 -5.84 -0.23 20.28
C SER A 148 -6.37 -0.33 18.87
N PHE A 149 -6.34 0.79 18.16
CA PHE A 149 -6.65 0.86 16.75
C PHE A 149 -5.41 0.65 15.89
N SER A 150 -5.61 0.12 14.69
CA SER A 150 -4.61 0.06 13.62
C SER A 150 -5.28 0.34 12.29
N ILE A 151 -4.63 1.11 11.43
CA ILE A 151 -5.07 1.31 10.05
C ILE A 151 -4.15 0.50 9.14
N SER A 152 -4.75 -0.35 8.32
CA SER A 152 -4.07 -1.10 7.25
C SER A 152 -4.45 -0.49 5.90
N ILE A 153 -3.47 -0.36 5.01
CA ILE A 153 -3.62 0.28 3.71
C ILE A 153 -3.19 -0.71 2.65
N LEU A 154 -4.02 -0.89 1.63
CA LEU A 154 -3.67 -1.60 0.42
C LEU A 154 -3.84 -0.66 -0.77
N PHE A 155 -2.78 -0.52 -1.54
CA PHE A 155 -2.83 0.13 -2.83
C PHE A 155 -2.09 -0.76 -3.84
N ARG A 156 -2.84 -1.36 -4.76
CA ARG A 156 -2.30 -2.31 -5.74
C ARG A 156 -1.61 -3.47 -5.01
N ASN A 157 -0.32 -3.71 -5.28
CA ASN A 157 0.46 -4.76 -4.61
C ASN A 157 1.20 -4.28 -3.35
N GLN A 158 0.94 -3.05 -2.90
CA GLN A 158 1.64 -2.45 -1.76
C GLN A 158 0.73 -2.42 -0.54
N ARG A 159 1.20 -3.01 0.56
CA ARG A 159 0.47 -3.04 1.83
C ARG A 159 1.27 -2.38 2.93
N PHE A 160 0.62 -1.48 3.66
CA PHE A 160 1.18 -0.78 4.81
C PHE A 160 0.26 -0.92 6.02
N ARG A 161 0.81 -0.67 7.21
CA ARG A 161 0.05 -0.68 8.46
C ARG A 161 0.62 0.39 9.40
N THR A 162 -0.25 1.13 10.06
CA THR A 162 0.16 2.05 11.13
C THR A 162 0.68 1.29 12.33
N ARG A 163 1.50 1.95 13.16
CA ARG A 163 1.66 1.49 14.55
C ARG A 163 0.31 1.60 15.26
N PRO A 164 0.03 0.70 16.22
CA PRO A 164 -1.19 0.79 17.01
C PRO A 164 -1.29 2.14 17.72
N PHE A 165 -2.48 2.72 17.74
CA PHE A 165 -2.79 3.96 18.44
C PHE A 165 -3.99 3.76 19.37
N ALA A 166 -4.15 4.62 20.37
CA ALA A 166 -5.16 4.45 21.41
C ALA A 166 -6.59 4.50 20.84
N CYS A 167 -7.48 3.66 21.39
CA CYS A 167 -8.92 3.82 21.20
C CYS A 167 -9.39 5.05 21.98
N ALA A 168 -9.45 6.19 21.30
CA ALA A 168 -9.90 7.47 21.84
C ALA A 168 -10.95 8.06 20.90
N GLY A 169 -11.79 8.97 21.40
CA GLY A 169 -12.79 9.67 20.58
C GLY A 169 -12.14 10.58 19.54
N GLU A 170 -10.98 11.14 19.87
CA GLU A 170 -10.13 11.94 18.97
C GLU A 170 -8.70 11.38 18.97
N PRO A 171 -8.44 10.26 18.27
CA PRO A 171 -7.13 9.62 18.30
C PRO A 171 -6.11 10.44 17.50
N TYR A 172 -4.91 10.59 18.06
CA TYR A 172 -3.76 11.15 17.36
C TYR A 172 -3.02 10.04 16.60
N ILE A 173 -2.85 10.20 15.28
CA ILE A 173 -2.31 9.14 14.40
C ILE A 173 -0.94 9.54 13.86
N ASN A 174 -0.86 10.74 13.26
CA ASN A 174 0.30 11.35 12.61
C ASN A 174 1.29 10.36 11.95
N GLN A 175 0.82 9.61 10.94
CA GLN A 175 1.63 8.60 10.25
C GLN A 175 1.49 8.70 8.74
N GLY A 176 2.62 8.66 8.05
CA GLY A 176 2.71 8.79 6.59
C GLY A 176 3.21 7.52 5.89
N PHE A 177 2.73 7.31 4.67
CA PHE A 177 3.10 6.20 3.80
C PHE A 177 3.35 6.71 2.39
N LEU A 178 4.37 6.16 1.73
CA LEU A 178 4.71 6.49 0.35
C LEU A 178 4.24 5.35 -0.57
N LEU A 179 3.29 5.64 -1.45
CA LEU A 179 2.69 4.68 -2.38
C LEU A 179 3.30 4.86 -3.77
N GLU A 180 3.86 3.81 -4.35
CA GLU A 180 4.39 3.83 -5.71
C GLU A 180 3.26 3.82 -6.74
N LEU A 181 3.35 4.69 -7.75
CA LEU A 181 2.31 4.83 -8.79
C LEU A 181 2.63 4.08 -10.09
N HIS A 182 3.85 3.56 -10.27
CA HIS A 182 4.27 2.91 -11.52
C HIS A 182 3.59 1.55 -11.72
N LYS A 183 3.39 1.15 -12.98
CA LYS A 183 2.94 -0.21 -13.30
C LYS A 183 4.11 -1.17 -13.18
N ASP A 184 3.99 -2.15 -12.29
CA ASP A 184 4.87 -3.33 -12.27
C ASP A 184 4.96 -3.93 -13.69
N LYS A 185 6.19 -4.27 -14.11
CA LYS A 185 6.60 -4.97 -15.36
C LYS A 185 7.07 -4.14 -16.56
N GLN A 186 7.83 -3.07 -16.35
CA GLN A 186 8.95 -2.78 -17.25
C GLN A 186 10.26 -3.05 -16.50
N GLN A 187 10.66 -4.33 -16.50
CA GLN A 187 12.03 -4.73 -16.21
C GLN A 187 12.88 -4.35 -17.43
N GLY A 188 13.35 -3.11 -17.45
CA GLY A 188 14.20 -2.56 -18.50
C GLY A 188 14.25 -1.05 -18.35
N GLU A 189 15.46 -0.49 -18.35
CA GLU A 189 15.82 0.94 -18.43
C GLU A 189 14.83 1.95 -17.83
N TYR A 190 15.19 2.54 -16.68
CA TYR A 190 14.63 3.80 -16.15
C TYR A 190 13.21 4.12 -16.64
N GLY A 191 12.20 3.41 -16.12
CA GLY A 191 10.81 3.66 -16.49
C GLY A 191 10.51 5.15 -16.40
N ALA A 192 10.07 5.76 -17.51
CA ALA A 192 9.79 7.18 -17.59
C ALA A 192 8.82 7.59 -16.48
N MET A 193 9.10 8.74 -15.86
CA MET A 193 8.27 9.31 -14.81
C MET A 193 6.80 9.33 -15.26
N ALA A 194 5.89 8.78 -14.45
CA ALA A 194 4.47 8.73 -14.79
C ALA A 194 3.95 10.13 -15.16
N ASP A 195 3.44 10.28 -16.37
CA ASP A 195 2.84 11.52 -16.84
C ASP A 195 1.37 11.62 -16.39
N THR A 196 0.74 12.77 -16.64
CA THR A 196 -0.65 13.02 -16.26
C THR A 196 -1.61 11.95 -16.79
N GLN A 197 -1.44 11.53 -18.06
CA GLN A 197 -2.29 10.51 -18.67
C GLN A 197 -2.10 9.14 -18.00
N THR A 198 -0.85 8.76 -17.70
CA THR A 198 -0.55 7.52 -16.96
C THR A 198 -1.19 7.56 -15.59
N LEU A 199 -1.11 8.67 -14.86
CA LEU A 199 -1.71 8.82 -13.53
C LEU A 199 -3.24 8.73 -13.57
N LEU A 200 -3.88 9.37 -14.56
CA LEU A 200 -5.33 9.27 -14.75
C LEU A 200 -5.78 7.84 -15.08
N SER A 201 -4.94 7.07 -15.80
CA SER A 201 -5.22 5.68 -16.16
C SER A 201 -5.15 4.67 -15.01
N ILE A 202 -4.67 5.10 -13.82
CA ILE A 202 -4.62 4.26 -12.63
C ILE A 202 -5.98 4.36 -11.93
N CYS A 203 -6.88 3.41 -12.24
CA CYS A 203 -8.22 3.36 -11.65
C CYS A 203 -8.25 2.74 -10.24
N ASP A 204 -7.11 2.23 -9.75
CA ASP A 204 -7.01 1.58 -8.45
C ASP A 204 -7.26 2.60 -7.33
N ARG A 205 -8.16 2.26 -6.39
CA ARG A 205 -8.42 3.05 -5.18
C ARG A 205 -7.51 2.60 -4.05
N VAL A 206 -7.27 3.49 -3.09
CA VAL A 206 -6.55 3.15 -1.86
C VAL A 206 -7.56 2.53 -0.88
N HIS A 207 -7.40 1.24 -0.58
CA HIS A 207 -8.24 0.54 0.39
C HIS A 207 -7.69 0.74 1.79
N ILE A 208 -8.47 1.37 2.65
CA ILE A 208 -8.15 1.71 4.03
C ILE A 208 -9.03 0.85 4.94
N VAL A 209 -8.41 0.11 5.84
CA VAL A 209 -9.10 -0.79 6.76
C VAL A 209 -8.74 -0.40 8.19
N LEU A 210 -9.76 -0.09 9.00
CA LEU A 210 -9.60 0.16 10.43
C LEU A 210 -9.89 -1.12 11.20
N THR A 211 -8.94 -1.54 12.04
CA THR A 211 -9.11 -2.67 12.96
C THR A 211 -8.89 -2.23 14.40
N ARG A 212 -9.60 -2.88 15.32
CA ARG A 212 -9.39 -2.75 16.77
C ARG A 212 -8.84 -4.06 17.30
N LYS A 213 -7.71 -3.97 17.99
CA LYS A 213 -7.19 -5.07 18.78
C LYS A 213 -7.69 -4.90 20.21
N ASP A 214 -8.41 -5.90 20.70
CA ASP A 214 -8.90 -5.90 22.07
C ASP A 214 -7.79 -6.26 23.09
N THR A 215 -8.10 -6.12 24.37
CA THR A 215 -7.24 -6.44 25.52
C THR A 215 -6.75 -7.88 25.49
N ILE A 216 -7.59 -8.83 25.04
CA ILE A 216 -7.25 -10.26 24.91
C ILE A 216 -6.35 -10.51 23.68
N GLY A 217 -6.23 -9.52 22.79
CA GLY A 217 -5.39 -9.56 21.60
C GLY A 217 -6.12 -9.99 20.33
N GLU A 218 -7.41 -10.27 20.41
CA GLU A 218 -8.26 -10.49 19.23
C GLU A 218 -8.40 -9.22 18.41
N THR A 219 -8.45 -9.36 17.10
CA THR A 219 -8.57 -8.23 16.18
C THR A 219 -9.94 -8.24 15.51
N HIS A 220 -10.66 -7.14 15.64
CA HIS A 220 -11.97 -6.91 15.06
C HIS A 220 -11.85 -5.92 13.90
N LEU A 221 -12.54 -6.22 12.80
CA LEU A 221 -12.71 -5.30 11.69
C LEU A 221 -13.79 -4.28 12.08
N ILE A 222 -13.47 -2.99 11.96
CA ILE A 222 -14.38 -1.90 12.29
C ILE A 222 -14.92 -1.22 11.04
N SER A 223 -14.02 -0.90 10.10
CA SER A 223 -14.37 -0.14 8.91
C SER A 223 -13.51 -0.54 7.72
N SER A 224 -14.10 -0.45 6.53
CA SER A 224 -13.47 -0.67 5.24
C SER A 224 -13.85 0.50 4.33
N HIS A 225 -12.86 1.26 3.86
CA HIS A 225 -13.10 2.48 3.07
C HIS A 225 -12.20 2.52 1.84
N PHE A 226 -12.75 2.93 0.70
CA PHE A 226 -12.00 3.06 -0.55
C PHE A 226 -11.83 4.54 -0.92
N LEU A 227 -10.60 5.03 -0.81
CA LEU A 227 -10.24 6.41 -1.11
C LEU A 227 -9.86 6.58 -2.59
N GLU A 228 -10.57 7.49 -3.28
CA GLU A 228 -10.21 7.97 -4.61
C GLU A 228 -9.11 9.04 -4.50
N TRP A 229 -7.87 8.64 -4.77
CA TRP A 229 -6.70 9.47 -4.54
C TRP A 229 -6.46 10.49 -5.66
N ARG A 230 -6.99 10.27 -6.88
CA ARG A 230 -6.69 11.11 -8.07
C ARG A 230 -7.18 12.55 -7.94
N GLN A 231 -8.02 12.84 -6.95
CA GLN A 231 -8.39 14.21 -6.56
C GLN A 231 -7.17 15.10 -6.24
N VAL A 232 -6.04 14.50 -5.82
CA VAL A 232 -4.78 15.21 -5.60
C VAL A 232 -4.17 15.80 -6.89
N LEU A 233 -4.54 15.26 -8.06
CA LEU A 233 -4.03 15.71 -9.36
C LEU A 233 -4.55 17.12 -9.73
N CYS A 234 -5.72 17.49 -9.22
CA CYS A 234 -6.36 18.79 -9.42
C CYS A 234 -6.02 19.81 -8.32
N ALA A 235 -5.42 19.35 -7.22
CA ALA A 235 -5.14 20.20 -6.07
C ALA A 235 -3.92 21.12 -6.32
N PRO A 236 -3.90 22.33 -5.72
CA PRO A 236 -2.75 23.22 -5.82
C PRO A 236 -1.50 22.53 -5.26
N VAL A 237 -0.38 22.62 -6.00
CA VAL A 237 0.89 21.97 -5.65
C VAL A 237 0.76 20.43 -5.51
N ASN A 238 -0.30 19.84 -6.07
CA ASN A 238 -0.68 18.43 -5.90
C ASN A 238 -0.67 17.99 -4.43
N LYS A 239 -1.23 18.82 -3.55
CA LYS A 239 -1.42 18.51 -2.14
C LYS A 239 -2.85 18.79 -1.73
N ALA A 240 -3.52 17.80 -1.13
CA ALA A 240 -4.91 17.88 -0.74
C ALA A 240 -5.12 17.31 0.67
N ASN A 241 -5.86 18.03 1.51
CA ASN A 241 -6.38 17.51 2.76
C ASN A 241 -7.80 16.97 2.52
N ARG A 242 -8.11 15.81 3.08
CA ARG A 242 -9.41 15.15 2.95
C ARG A 242 -9.87 14.64 4.31
N ILE A 243 -11.19 14.65 4.47
CA ILE A 243 -11.88 14.13 5.65
C ILE A 243 -12.55 12.84 5.19
N LEU A 244 -12.17 11.71 5.79
CA LEU A 244 -12.70 10.40 5.47
C LEU A 244 -13.72 9.98 6.53
N GLU A 245 -14.97 9.85 6.13
CA GLU A 245 -16.00 9.25 6.97
C GLU A 245 -15.87 7.72 6.90
N LEU A 246 -15.61 7.10 8.04
CA LEU A 246 -15.46 5.66 8.18
C LEU A 246 -16.77 5.10 8.70
N ASN A 247 -17.43 4.28 7.88
CA ASN A 247 -18.66 3.60 8.28
C ASN A 247 -18.36 2.24 8.91
N GLY A 248 -19.32 1.70 9.65
CA GLY A 248 -19.28 0.35 10.17
C GLY A 248 -19.25 -0.71 9.07
N ILE A 249 -19.38 -1.98 9.47
CA ILE A 249 -19.42 -3.12 8.55
C ILE A 249 -20.74 -3.89 8.68
N GLY A 250 -21.09 -4.64 7.64
CA GLY A 250 -22.28 -5.52 7.66
C GLY A 250 -23.57 -4.72 7.86
N ALA A 251 -24.33 -5.04 8.91
CA ALA A 251 -25.59 -4.34 9.23
C ALA A 251 -25.40 -2.86 9.61
N GLU A 252 -24.19 -2.48 10.06
CA GLU A 252 -23.84 -1.12 10.48
C GLU A 252 -23.10 -0.34 9.38
N ASN A 253 -23.08 -0.84 8.15
CA ASN A 253 -22.35 -0.24 7.02
C ASN A 253 -22.81 1.18 6.61
N LYS A 254 -23.96 1.62 7.10
CA LYS A 254 -24.50 2.97 6.89
C LYS A 254 -24.31 3.89 8.09
N LEU A 255 -23.82 3.35 9.21
CA LEU A 255 -23.58 4.12 10.43
C LEU A 255 -22.12 4.57 10.46
N PRO A 256 -21.85 5.88 10.62
CA PRO A 256 -20.49 6.37 10.77
C PRO A 256 -19.93 5.95 12.13
N VAL A 257 -18.77 5.31 12.10
CA VAL A 257 -17.97 4.90 13.27
C VAL A 257 -17.06 6.04 13.72
N GLY A 258 -16.62 6.87 12.79
CA GLY A 258 -15.75 8.00 13.07
C GLY A 258 -15.19 8.61 11.80
N VAL A 259 -14.39 9.65 11.96
CA VAL A 259 -13.85 10.44 10.86
C VAL A 259 -12.34 10.54 10.97
N VAL A 260 -11.62 10.41 9.86
CA VAL A 260 -10.16 10.53 9.82
C VAL A 260 -9.72 11.60 8.84
N ASN A 261 -8.89 12.52 9.32
CA ASN A 261 -8.26 13.53 8.49
C ASN A 261 -7.01 12.96 7.84
N VAL A 262 -6.94 13.02 6.51
CA VAL A 262 -5.78 12.58 5.73
C VAL A 262 -5.23 13.70 4.86
N CYS A 263 -3.93 13.67 4.63
CA CYS A 263 -3.23 14.51 3.66
C CYS A 263 -2.69 13.63 2.54
N LEU A 264 -2.97 14.01 1.30
CA LEU A 264 -2.44 13.40 0.09
C LEU A 264 -1.49 14.39 -0.57
N GLN A 265 -0.31 13.92 -0.99
CA GLN A 265 0.64 14.73 -1.73
C GLN A 265 1.35 13.93 -2.82
N LEU A 266 1.42 14.47 -4.04
CA LEU A 266 2.19 13.86 -5.12
C LEU A 266 3.66 14.32 -5.04
N ILE A 267 4.59 13.37 -5.13
CA ILE A 267 6.03 13.61 -5.04
C ILE A 267 6.75 12.87 -6.18
N PRO A 268 7.45 13.57 -7.11
CA PRO A 268 7.41 15.03 -7.30
C PRO A 268 6.04 15.52 -7.79
N PRO A 269 5.71 16.82 -7.59
CA PRO A 269 4.46 17.41 -8.08
C PRO A 269 4.42 17.45 -9.62
N LEU A 270 3.24 17.57 -10.20
CA LEU A 270 3.07 17.80 -11.64
C LEU A 270 3.54 19.21 -11.98
N ASN A 271 4.02 19.39 -13.21
CA ASN A 271 4.34 20.71 -13.73
C ASN A 271 3.07 21.54 -13.92
N GLU A 272 1.98 20.89 -14.33
CA GLU A 272 0.66 21.48 -14.51
C GLU A 272 -0.39 20.61 -13.82
N SER A 273 -1.26 21.23 -13.02
CA SER A 273 -2.38 20.54 -12.38
C SER A 273 -3.43 20.15 -13.41
N VAL A 274 -4.09 19.01 -13.19
CA VAL A 274 -5.19 18.55 -14.05
C VAL A 274 -6.44 19.38 -13.79
N SER A 275 -7.18 19.75 -14.84
CA SER A 275 -8.48 20.40 -14.66
C SER A 275 -9.46 19.46 -13.94
N ASN A 276 -10.26 20.00 -13.02
CA ASN A 276 -11.30 19.25 -12.32
C ASN A 276 -12.30 18.62 -13.31
N ASP A 277 -12.59 19.27 -14.43
CA ASP A 277 -13.53 18.76 -15.44
C ASP A 277 -12.99 17.50 -16.13
N ILE A 278 -11.68 17.47 -16.40
CA ILE A 278 -11.03 16.30 -17.02
C ILE A 278 -11.05 15.12 -16.04
N LEU A 279 -10.73 15.36 -14.77
CA LEU A 279 -10.78 14.33 -13.75
C LEU A 279 -12.21 13.82 -13.54
N ALA A 280 -13.19 14.72 -13.44
CA ALA A 280 -14.60 14.35 -13.28
C ALA A 280 -15.09 13.50 -14.46
N ALA A 281 -14.83 13.93 -15.70
CA ALA A 281 -15.19 13.18 -16.89
C ALA A 281 -14.54 11.78 -16.93
N GLN A 282 -13.28 11.66 -16.50
CA GLN A 282 -12.59 10.37 -16.40
C GLN A 282 -13.24 9.46 -15.35
N LEU A 283 -13.53 9.99 -14.16
CA LEU A 283 -14.18 9.23 -13.08
C LEU A 283 -15.60 8.79 -13.46
N ASP A 284 -16.36 9.66 -14.13
CA ASP A 284 -17.71 9.37 -14.61
C ASP A 284 -17.71 8.29 -15.70
N LEU A 285 -16.73 8.34 -16.61
CA LEU A 285 -16.55 7.32 -17.63
C LEU A 285 -16.22 5.96 -17.01
N GLU A 286 -15.33 5.92 -16.02
CA GLU A 286 -14.96 4.69 -15.30
C GLU A 286 -16.14 4.12 -14.50
N HIS A 287 -16.87 4.99 -13.79
CA HIS A 287 -18.06 4.61 -13.05
C HIS A 287 -19.14 4.04 -13.98
N SER A 288 -19.43 4.73 -15.10
CA SER A 288 -20.38 4.27 -16.11
C SER A 288 -19.99 2.91 -16.69
N LYS A 289 -18.70 2.70 -16.95
CA LYS A 289 -18.18 1.42 -17.44
C LYS A 289 -18.34 0.29 -16.40
N SER A 290 -18.12 0.56 -15.12
CA SER A 290 -18.32 -0.46 -14.06
C SER A 290 -19.81 -0.80 -13.93
N THR A 291 -20.67 0.21 -13.86
CA THR A 291 -22.12 0.04 -13.77
C THR A 291 -22.67 -0.75 -14.96
N GLU A 292 -22.22 -0.45 -16.18
CA GLU A 292 -22.65 -1.18 -17.37
C GLU A 292 -22.19 -2.64 -17.35
N ARG A 293 -20.95 -2.91 -16.90
CA ARG A 293 -20.44 -4.27 -16.71
C ARG A 293 -21.29 -5.06 -15.71
N GLU A 294 -21.65 -4.45 -14.58
CA GLU A 294 -22.50 -5.07 -13.56
C GLU A 294 -23.91 -5.34 -14.10
N ARG A 295 -24.48 -4.39 -14.85
CA ARG A 295 -25.79 -4.55 -15.52
C ARG A 295 -25.78 -5.71 -16.52
N LEU A 296 -24.77 -5.77 -17.38
CA LEU A 296 -24.61 -6.86 -18.36
C LEU A 296 -24.43 -8.21 -17.66
N PHE A 297 -23.65 -8.25 -16.58
CA PHE A 297 -23.50 -9.48 -15.79
C PHE A 297 -24.83 -9.91 -15.15
N LEU A 298 -25.63 -8.99 -14.63
CA LEU A 298 -26.95 -9.34 -14.07
C LEU A 298 -27.89 -9.93 -15.13
N ILE A 299 -27.87 -9.40 -16.35
CA ILE A 299 -28.64 -9.94 -17.48
C ILE A 299 -28.16 -11.36 -17.81
N TYR A 300 -26.84 -11.53 -17.94
CA TYR A 300 -26.22 -12.83 -18.17
C TYR A 300 -26.58 -13.83 -17.07
N ALA A 301 -26.45 -13.46 -15.80
CA ALA A 301 -26.77 -14.30 -14.65
C ALA A 301 -28.23 -14.76 -14.64
N LYS A 302 -29.17 -13.87 -14.99
CA LYS A 302 -30.59 -14.22 -15.11
C LYS A 302 -30.83 -15.23 -16.23
N GLN A 303 -30.15 -15.07 -17.37
CA GLN A 303 -30.26 -16.00 -18.49
C GLN A 303 -29.64 -17.37 -18.14
N TRP A 304 -28.42 -17.36 -17.61
CA TRP A 304 -27.72 -18.55 -17.13
C TRP A 304 -28.53 -19.31 -16.08
N TRP A 305 -29.19 -18.61 -15.15
CA TRP A 305 -30.03 -19.26 -14.14
C TRP A 305 -31.24 -19.99 -14.75
N LYS A 306 -31.88 -19.41 -15.77
CA LYS A 306 -32.97 -20.09 -16.50
C LYS A 306 -32.47 -21.36 -17.18
N GLU A 307 -31.37 -21.26 -17.91
CA GLU A 307 -30.73 -22.40 -18.57
C GLU A 307 -30.33 -23.47 -17.56
N PHE A 308 -29.76 -23.07 -16.41
CA PHE A 308 -29.38 -23.99 -15.34
C PHE A 308 -30.57 -24.79 -14.82
N LEU A 309 -31.73 -24.15 -14.61
CA LEU A 309 -32.95 -24.80 -14.13
C LEU A 309 -33.59 -25.73 -15.18
N GLU A 310 -33.34 -25.50 -16.47
CA GLU A 310 -33.85 -26.34 -17.56
C GLU A 310 -33.05 -27.64 -17.74
N ILE A 311 -31.81 -27.71 -17.23
CA ILE A 311 -30.95 -28.90 -17.36
C ILE A 311 -31.52 -30.10 -16.60
N ARG A 312 -31.96 -29.92 -15.34
CA ARG A 312 -32.50 -30.99 -14.47
C ARG A 312 -33.48 -30.43 -13.46
N GLU A 313 -34.52 -31.19 -13.13
CA GLU A 313 -35.52 -30.80 -12.12
C GLU A 313 -34.92 -30.62 -10.72
N GLU A 314 -33.91 -31.43 -10.36
CA GLU A 314 -33.16 -31.33 -9.10
C GLU A 314 -32.47 -29.98 -8.89
N HIS A 315 -32.20 -29.22 -9.96
CA HIS A 315 -31.57 -27.91 -9.83
C HIS A 315 -32.47 -26.87 -9.17
N ARG A 316 -33.79 -27.08 -9.16
CA ARG A 316 -34.76 -26.18 -8.53
C ARG A 316 -34.66 -26.16 -7.00
N THR A 317 -34.19 -27.25 -6.40
CA THR A 317 -34.02 -27.37 -4.94
C THR A 317 -32.61 -27.01 -4.49
N ARG A 318 -31.67 -26.83 -5.43
CA ARG A 318 -30.28 -26.52 -5.13
C ARG A 318 -30.09 -25.03 -4.83
N LEU A 319 -29.48 -24.74 -3.69
CA LEU A 319 -29.06 -23.38 -3.35
C LEU A 319 -27.81 -23.01 -4.15
N VAL A 320 -27.95 -22.04 -5.06
CA VAL A 320 -26.84 -21.51 -5.86
C VAL A 320 -26.75 -20.01 -5.63
N LYS A 321 -25.60 -19.57 -5.10
CA LYS A 321 -25.33 -18.16 -4.82
C LYS A 321 -24.56 -17.54 -5.98
N ILE A 322 -25.15 -16.54 -6.63
CA ILE A 322 -24.53 -15.81 -7.74
C ILE A 322 -23.88 -14.50 -7.26
N PHE A 323 -24.47 -13.88 -6.24
CA PHE A 323 -23.99 -12.64 -5.64
C PHE A 323 -23.70 -12.82 -4.16
N GLY A 324 -22.58 -12.26 -3.69
CA GLY A 324 -22.20 -12.14 -2.29
C GLY A 324 -22.10 -10.68 -1.88
N GLN A 325 -22.46 -10.38 -0.64
CA GLN A 325 -22.38 -9.03 -0.10
C GLN A 325 -21.04 -8.85 0.63
N ASP A 326 -20.32 -7.78 0.32
CA ASP A 326 -19.06 -7.45 0.99
C ASP A 326 -19.26 -6.78 2.36
N GLU A 327 -18.16 -6.47 3.05
CA GLU A 327 -18.22 -5.82 4.35
C GLU A 327 -18.85 -4.42 4.35
N ASN A 328 -18.90 -3.77 3.19
CA ASN A 328 -19.53 -2.46 3.01
C ASN A 328 -21.00 -2.59 2.56
N GLY A 329 -21.53 -3.81 2.51
CA GLY A 329 -22.90 -4.09 2.07
C GLY A 329 -23.13 -3.99 0.56
N VAL A 330 -22.06 -3.98 -0.24
CA VAL A 330 -22.15 -3.94 -1.71
C VAL A 330 -22.23 -5.37 -2.24
N ASN A 331 -23.17 -5.61 -3.15
CA ASN A 331 -23.32 -6.91 -3.79
C ASN A 331 -22.33 -7.05 -4.94
N HIS A 332 -21.45 -8.06 -4.86
CA HIS A 332 -20.53 -8.43 -5.92
C HIS A 332 -20.86 -9.83 -6.44
N PRO A 333 -20.60 -10.10 -7.72
CA PRO A 333 -20.57 -11.48 -8.21
C PRO A 333 -19.62 -12.31 -7.35
N VAL A 334 -20.00 -13.54 -7.01
CA VAL A 334 -19.21 -14.40 -6.09
C VAL A 334 -17.78 -14.67 -6.58
N PHE A 335 -17.57 -14.68 -7.90
CA PHE A 335 -16.23 -14.88 -8.47
C PHE A 335 -15.31 -13.67 -8.26
N SER A 336 -15.84 -12.47 -8.01
CA SER A 336 -15.03 -11.25 -7.83
C SER A 336 -14.12 -11.32 -6.60
N PHE A 337 -14.48 -12.13 -5.61
CA PHE A 337 -13.70 -12.37 -4.40
C PHE A 337 -12.50 -13.29 -4.65
N VAL A 338 -12.51 -14.07 -5.74
CA VAL A 338 -11.44 -15.00 -6.11
C VAL A 338 -10.62 -14.37 -7.24
N GLN A 339 -9.35 -14.09 -6.97
CA GLN A 339 -8.43 -13.56 -7.98
C GLN A 339 -7.07 -14.23 -7.84
N PRO A 340 -6.35 -14.55 -8.94
CA PRO A 340 -5.02 -15.15 -8.84
C PRO A 340 -4.06 -14.27 -8.04
N LEU A 341 -3.61 -14.76 -6.88
CA LEU A 341 -2.68 -14.08 -5.97
C LEU A 341 -1.30 -14.71 -6.07
N ARG A 342 -0.33 -13.96 -6.60
CA ARG A 342 1.06 -14.41 -6.67
C ARG A 342 1.78 -14.08 -5.37
N SER A 343 2.19 -15.10 -4.63
CA SER A 343 2.96 -14.99 -3.39
C SER A 343 4.41 -14.50 -3.59
N GLY A 344 4.87 -14.41 -4.84
CA GLY A 344 6.23 -13.98 -5.16
C GLY A 344 7.26 -14.95 -4.58
N ARG A 345 8.17 -14.45 -3.75
CA ARG A 345 9.22 -15.24 -3.05
C ARG A 345 8.86 -15.60 -1.60
N LEU A 346 7.62 -15.33 -1.17
CA LEU A 346 7.22 -15.54 0.23
C LEU A 346 6.67 -16.94 0.49
N LEU A 347 6.04 -17.55 -0.51
CA LEU A 347 5.51 -18.91 -0.47
C LEU A 347 5.94 -19.58 -1.77
N ASP A 348 6.78 -20.60 -1.66
CA ASP A 348 7.39 -21.27 -2.81
C ASP A 348 6.52 -22.42 -3.31
N THR A 349 5.70 -23.01 -2.42
CA THR A 349 4.86 -24.16 -2.77
C THR A 349 3.38 -23.98 -2.41
N PRO A 350 2.46 -24.61 -3.16
CA PRO A 350 1.03 -24.68 -2.81
C PRO A 350 0.78 -25.24 -1.40
N ARG A 351 1.65 -26.16 -0.93
CA ARG A 351 1.55 -26.74 0.42
C ARG A 351 1.88 -25.71 1.50
N GLU A 352 2.88 -24.88 1.29
CA GLU A 352 3.19 -23.75 2.18
C GLU A 352 2.04 -22.74 2.22
N ALA A 353 1.42 -22.46 1.08
CA ALA A 353 0.24 -21.59 1.03
C ALA A 353 -0.94 -22.15 1.81
N ALA A 354 -1.23 -23.45 1.67
CA ALA A 354 -2.27 -24.12 2.49
C ALA A 354 -1.94 -24.04 3.99
N ARG A 355 -0.67 -24.27 4.36
CA ARG A 355 -0.23 -24.12 5.76
C ARG A 355 -0.37 -22.68 6.25
N PHE A 356 0.05 -21.70 5.45
CA PHE A 356 -0.07 -20.29 5.77
C PHE A 356 -1.53 -19.90 6.04
N VAL A 357 -2.45 -20.27 5.16
CA VAL A 357 -3.89 -20.00 5.35
C VAL A 357 -4.42 -20.70 6.61
N SER A 358 -4.00 -21.94 6.89
CA SER A 358 -4.43 -22.67 8.09
C SER A 358 -3.96 -22.06 9.43
N LEU A 359 -2.97 -21.17 9.40
CA LEU A 359 -2.46 -20.48 10.58
C LEU A 359 -3.21 -19.17 10.89
N ILE A 360 -4.05 -18.71 9.96
CA ILE A 360 -4.92 -17.54 10.20
C ILE A 360 -6.02 -17.96 11.17
N GLY A 361 -6.44 -17.05 12.06
CA GLY A 361 -7.46 -17.33 13.06
C GLY A 361 -8.77 -17.78 12.40
N TYR A 362 -9.36 -18.86 12.91
CA TYR A 362 -10.64 -19.36 12.44
C TYR A 362 -11.75 -18.99 13.41
N ASP A 363 -12.73 -18.22 12.95
CA ASP A 363 -13.91 -17.84 13.70
C ASP A 363 -15.07 -18.75 13.26
N ARG A 364 -15.34 -19.80 14.05
CA ARG A 364 -16.44 -20.72 13.78
C ARG A 364 -17.73 -20.09 14.28
N HIS A 365 -18.55 -19.60 13.36
CA HIS A 365 -19.85 -19.05 13.72
C HIS A 365 -20.73 -20.10 14.41
N SER A 366 -21.02 -19.90 15.69
CA SER A 366 -21.99 -20.68 16.45
C SER A 366 -23.39 -20.38 15.89
N VAL A 367 -23.99 -21.37 15.25
CA VAL A 367 -25.30 -21.30 14.56
C VAL A 367 -26.49 -21.24 15.54
N VAL A 368 -26.28 -21.19 16.85
CA VAL A 368 -27.40 -21.25 17.80
C VAL A 368 -27.85 -19.84 18.23
N GLY A 369 -28.92 -19.36 17.61
CA GLY A 369 -29.82 -18.36 18.21
C GLY A 369 -29.63 -16.89 17.83
N ASN A 370 -28.72 -16.55 16.91
CA ASN A 370 -28.55 -15.16 16.47
C ASN A 370 -29.00 -14.98 15.01
N THR A 371 -30.27 -14.61 14.82
CA THR A 371 -30.92 -14.42 13.51
C THR A 371 -30.44 -13.18 12.74
N ASP A 372 -29.58 -12.35 13.33
CA ASP A 372 -29.22 -11.03 12.80
C ASP A 372 -27.88 -10.95 12.07
N ARG A 373 -27.10 -12.03 11.99
CA ARG A 373 -25.80 -11.99 11.28
C ARG A 373 -25.92 -12.49 9.84
N THR A 374 -26.03 -11.53 8.94
CA THR A 374 -26.00 -11.72 7.48
C THR A 374 -24.65 -12.28 7.02
N GLU A 375 -24.68 -13.21 6.07
CA GLU A 375 -23.48 -13.78 5.45
C GLU A 375 -22.68 -12.69 4.73
N MET A 376 -21.45 -12.41 5.21
CA MET A 376 -20.62 -11.31 4.75
C MET A 376 -19.31 -11.84 4.15
N TRP A 377 -19.07 -11.55 2.87
CA TRP A 377 -17.89 -11.99 2.15
C TRP A 377 -16.82 -10.90 2.22
N THR A 378 -15.85 -11.05 3.12
CA THR A 378 -14.85 -10.00 3.33
C THR A 378 -13.85 -9.93 2.18
N GLN A 379 -13.47 -8.71 1.79
CA GLN A 379 -12.36 -8.51 0.85
C GLN A 379 -11.06 -9.06 1.43
N THR A 380 -10.19 -9.61 0.57
CA THR A 380 -8.94 -10.27 1.00
C THR A 380 -8.07 -9.38 1.89
N HIS A 381 -8.01 -8.07 1.61
CA HIS A 381 -7.26 -7.13 2.45
C HIS A 381 -7.84 -7.00 3.85
N ALA A 382 -9.18 -6.88 3.97
CA ALA A 382 -9.86 -6.75 5.25
C ALA A 382 -9.71 -8.04 6.09
N PHE A 383 -9.85 -9.21 5.45
CA PHE A 383 -9.58 -10.51 6.08
C PHE A 383 -8.15 -10.60 6.63
N LEU A 384 -7.14 -10.27 5.81
CA LEU A 384 -5.74 -10.31 6.22
C LEU A 384 -5.40 -9.25 7.29
N ALA A 385 -6.07 -8.09 7.28
CA ALA A 385 -5.90 -7.06 8.31
C ALA A 385 -6.53 -7.48 9.65
N ARG A 386 -7.68 -8.17 9.61
CA ARG A 386 -8.34 -8.77 10.77
C ARG A 386 -7.56 -9.97 11.32
N ASN A 387 -6.84 -10.70 10.47
CA ASN A 387 -6.09 -11.92 10.82
C ASN A 387 -6.98 -13.02 11.45
N CYS A 388 -8.27 -12.98 11.14
CA CYS A 388 -9.27 -13.95 11.60
C CYS A 388 -10.48 -13.92 10.66
N GLY A 389 -11.12 -15.06 10.40
CA GLY A 389 -12.29 -15.14 9.52
C GLY A 389 -12.94 -16.52 9.47
N ASP A 390 -13.98 -16.63 8.66
CA ASP A 390 -14.81 -17.84 8.49
C ASP A 390 -14.24 -18.81 7.46
N CYS A 391 -14.96 -19.90 7.15
CA CYS A 391 -14.46 -20.90 6.20
C CYS A 391 -14.44 -20.35 4.75
N GLU A 392 -15.36 -19.44 4.43
CA GLU A 392 -15.44 -18.76 3.15
C GLU A 392 -14.21 -17.90 2.90
N ASN A 393 -13.81 -17.06 3.87
CA ASN A 393 -12.63 -16.21 3.75
C ASN A 393 -11.35 -17.05 3.56
N HIS A 394 -11.19 -18.13 4.34
CA HIS A 394 -10.05 -19.04 4.21
C HIS A 394 -10.04 -19.75 2.86
N ALA A 395 -11.18 -20.28 2.41
CA ALA A 395 -11.28 -20.98 1.14
C ALA A 395 -11.01 -20.06 -0.06
N VAL A 396 -11.54 -18.83 -0.03
CA VAL A 396 -11.31 -17.81 -1.07
C VAL A 396 -9.84 -17.41 -1.14
N LEU A 397 -9.19 -17.15 0.00
CA LEU A 397 -7.76 -16.81 0.02
C LEU A 397 -6.90 -17.97 -0.49
N LEU A 398 -7.18 -19.20 -0.04
CA LEU A 398 -6.44 -20.37 -0.49
C LEU A 398 -6.61 -20.60 -1.99
N CYS A 399 -7.84 -20.56 -2.49
CA CYS A 399 -8.14 -20.70 -3.91
C CYS A 399 -7.38 -19.64 -4.74
N SER A 400 -7.43 -18.38 -4.30
CA SER A 400 -6.71 -17.27 -4.93
C SER A 400 -5.19 -17.53 -5.00
N LEU A 401 -4.58 -18.06 -3.93
CA LEU A 401 -3.16 -18.44 -3.93
C LEU A 401 -2.86 -19.61 -4.87
N LEU A 402 -3.69 -20.67 -4.87
CA LEU A 402 -3.53 -21.83 -5.74
C LEU A 402 -3.62 -21.45 -7.23
N LEU A 403 -4.58 -20.59 -7.59
CA LEU A 403 -4.67 -19.99 -8.92
C LEU A 403 -3.41 -19.17 -9.26
N GLY A 404 -2.83 -18.49 -8.27
CA GLY A 404 -1.56 -17.78 -8.40
C GLY A 404 -0.35 -18.68 -8.71
N PHE A 405 -0.35 -19.93 -8.23
CA PHE A 405 0.62 -20.97 -8.60
C PHE A 405 0.33 -21.62 -9.97
N GLY A 406 -0.77 -21.24 -10.64
CA GLY A 406 -1.18 -21.82 -11.91
C GLY A 406 -1.94 -23.14 -11.78
N LEU A 407 -2.42 -23.47 -10.58
CA LEU A 407 -3.31 -24.61 -10.37
C LEU A 407 -4.75 -24.22 -10.66
N ASP A 408 -5.49 -25.11 -11.31
CA ASP A 408 -6.92 -24.92 -11.51
C ASP A 408 -7.67 -25.26 -10.21
N ALA A 409 -8.10 -24.23 -9.48
CA ALA A 409 -8.67 -24.35 -8.15
C ALA A 409 -10.04 -23.69 -8.07
N TYR A 410 -10.93 -24.30 -7.30
CA TYR A 410 -12.33 -23.90 -7.16
C TYR A 410 -12.74 -23.93 -5.69
N VAL A 411 -13.64 -23.02 -5.30
CA VAL A 411 -14.26 -23.02 -3.97
C VAL A 411 -15.60 -23.73 -4.05
N CYS A 412 -15.76 -24.80 -3.28
CA CYS A 412 -17.02 -25.53 -3.15
C CYS A 412 -17.58 -25.29 -1.75
N LYS A 413 -18.79 -24.72 -1.66
CA LYS A 413 -19.53 -24.59 -0.40
C LYS A 413 -20.63 -25.66 -0.37
N TYR A 414 -20.58 -26.52 0.65
CA TYR A 414 -21.65 -27.48 0.91
C TYR A 414 -22.69 -26.82 1.82
N PHE A 415 -23.97 -27.03 1.51
CA PHE A 415 -25.07 -26.64 2.37
C PHE A 415 -25.66 -27.92 2.95
N ASP A 416 -25.40 -28.18 4.24
CA ASP A 416 -26.08 -29.25 4.98
C ASP A 416 -27.55 -28.83 5.15
N PHE A 417 -28.48 -29.69 4.74
CA PHE A 417 -29.93 -29.49 4.87
C PHE A 417 -30.46 -30.09 6.17
#